data_AF-A0A024GUZ8-F1
#
_entry.id   AF-A0A024GUZ8-F1
#
_cell.length_a   1.000
_cell.length_b   1.000
_cell.length_c   1.000
_cell.angle_alpha   90.00
_cell.angle_beta   90.00
_cell.angle_gamma   90.00
#
_symmetry.space_group_name_H-M   'P 1'
#
loop_
_entity.id
_entity.type
_entity.pdbx_description
1 polymer ?
#
loop_
_entity_poly.entity_id
_entity_poly.type
_entity_poly.pdbx_seq_one_letter_code
_entity_poly.pdbx_strand_id
1 'polypeptide(L)'
;MNDYTGTRSMKEVKEWQLRRHHAWNSDDGALEMTTTVFDLNEARMNVLEKVSWPIPALDWSQATFASKVEFKEELKDHFLVTRETDAGVQVLKLSLPSVVTTDLRLNEPRYATLPNIMKAKKKKIEAIAADTLNVDLTPRIKVLQVEEPATRKAGIKLGSIDELIDKLKNEVGVL
;
A
#
# COMPACT_ATOMS: atom_id res chain seq x y z
N MET A 1 -30.33 -26.31 23.19
CA MET A 1 -31.37 -25.26 23.17
C MET A 1 -30.63 -23.94 23.10
N ASN A 2 -30.60 -23.39 21.88
CA ASN A 2 -30.28 -22.04 21.39
C ASN A 2 -29.00 -21.30 21.86
N ASP A 3 -28.21 -20.62 21.03
CA ASP A 3 -28.09 -20.50 19.57
C ASP A 3 -26.68 -19.95 19.29
N TYR A 4 -25.86 -20.70 18.55
CA TYR A 4 -24.71 -20.16 17.81
C TYR A 4 -25.27 -19.73 16.45
N THR A 5 -25.07 -18.47 16.04
CA THR A 5 -24.88 -17.99 14.64
C THR A 5 -25.18 -16.50 14.54
N GLY A 6 -24.18 -15.67 14.78
CA GLY A 6 -24.13 -14.29 14.27
C GLY A 6 -23.38 -14.21 12.94
N THR A 7 -23.52 -15.20 12.05
CA THR A 7 -22.95 -15.14 10.70
C THR A 7 -23.73 -14.09 9.90
N ARG A 8 -23.18 -12.87 9.82
CA ARG A 8 -23.66 -11.85 8.88
C ARG A 8 -23.68 -12.43 7.46
N SER A 9 -24.76 -12.16 6.74
CA SER A 9 -25.04 -12.85 5.48
C SER A 9 -24.02 -12.47 4.40
N MET A 10 -23.68 -13.42 3.51
CA MET A 10 -22.81 -13.16 2.35
C MET A 10 -23.36 -12.07 1.40
N LYS A 11 -24.63 -11.66 1.55
CA LYS A 11 -25.20 -10.52 0.81
C LYS A 11 -24.73 -9.18 1.37
N GLU A 12 -24.66 -9.02 2.70
CA GLU A 12 -24.22 -7.79 3.36
C GLU A 12 -22.70 -7.57 3.21
N VAL A 13 -21.91 -8.65 3.23
CA VAL A 13 -20.46 -8.60 2.98
C VAL A 13 -20.16 -8.19 1.52
N LYS A 14 -21.00 -8.61 0.57
CA LYS A 14 -20.89 -8.20 -0.84
C LYS A 14 -21.30 -6.75 -1.06
N GLU A 15 -22.34 -6.26 -0.38
CA GLU A 15 -22.71 -4.83 -0.41
C GLU A 15 -21.62 -3.92 0.18
N TRP A 16 -20.88 -4.43 1.16
CA TRP A 16 -19.71 -3.77 1.76
C TRP A 16 -18.51 -3.69 0.80
N GLN A 17 -18.22 -4.77 0.04
CA GLN A 17 -17.14 -4.79 -0.98
C GLN A 17 -17.43 -3.98 -2.26
N LEU A 18 -18.68 -3.58 -2.47
CA LEU A 18 -19.14 -2.83 -3.66
C LEU A 18 -19.07 -1.30 -3.46
N ARG A 19 -18.92 -0.83 -2.22
CA ARG A 19 -18.68 0.57 -1.86
C ARG A 19 -17.20 0.76 -1.54
N ARG A 20 -16.62 1.86 -2.04
CA ARG A 20 -15.30 2.44 -1.70
C ARG A 20 -14.07 1.84 -2.40
N HIS A 21 -13.65 2.54 -3.44
CA HIS A 21 -12.27 2.99 -3.52
C HIS A 21 -12.23 4.39 -2.89
N HIS A 22 -11.21 4.63 -2.06
CA HIS A 22 -10.85 5.87 -1.36
C HIS A 22 -11.73 6.29 -0.16
N ALA A 23 -11.05 6.51 0.98
CA ALA A 23 -11.51 7.06 2.26
C ALA A 23 -12.56 6.26 3.07
N TRP A 24 -12.21 5.92 4.31
CA TRP A 24 -13.19 5.55 5.33
C TRP A 24 -13.71 6.84 5.99
N ASN A 25 -14.92 7.24 5.63
CA ASN A 25 -15.62 8.37 6.25
C ASN A 25 -16.69 7.86 7.23
N SER A 26 -16.81 8.56 8.36
CA SER A 26 -17.99 8.50 9.24
C SER A 26 -19.22 9.04 8.52
N ASP A 27 -20.42 8.76 9.04
CA ASP A 27 -21.69 9.29 8.52
C ASP A 27 -21.74 10.84 8.54
N ASP A 28 -20.83 11.47 9.30
CA ASP A 28 -20.68 12.92 9.46
C ASP A 28 -19.65 13.54 8.48
N GLY A 29 -19.04 12.72 7.62
CA GLY A 29 -18.05 13.16 6.64
C GLY A 29 -16.62 13.33 7.17
N ALA A 30 -16.35 12.95 8.43
CA ALA A 30 -15.00 12.95 8.98
C ALA A 30 -14.21 11.72 8.52
N LEU A 31 -12.96 11.93 8.10
CA LEU A 31 -12.03 10.86 7.70
C LEU A 31 -11.54 10.12 8.95
N GLU A 32 -11.93 8.87 9.11
CA GLU A 32 -11.50 8.02 10.24
C GLU A 32 -10.19 7.28 9.92
N MET A 33 -9.99 6.91 8.65
CA MET A 33 -8.77 6.23 8.22
C MET A 33 -8.53 6.50 6.74
N THR A 34 -7.28 6.85 6.40
CA THR A 34 -6.85 6.94 5.00
C THR A 34 -5.90 5.80 4.69
N THR A 35 -6.27 4.99 3.69
CA THR A 35 -5.42 3.94 3.15
C THR A 35 -4.84 4.43 1.84
N THR A 36 -3.52 4.51 1.77
CA THR A 36 -2.81 4.91 0.55
C THR A 36 -1.96 3.74 0.09
N VAL A 37 -2.26 3.21 -1.10
CA VAL A 37 -1.44 2.21 -1.77
C VAL A 37 -0.45 2.96 -2.65
N PHE A 38 0.84 2.93 -2.35
CA PHE A 38 1.86 3.55 -3.19
C PHE A 38 3.01 2.57 -3.41
N ASP A 39 3.01 1.96 -4.59
CA ASP A 39 4.21 1.49 -5.26
C ASP A 39 4.21 2.15 -6.65
N LEU A 40 4.75 3.37 -6.71
CA LEU A 40 4.95 4.06 -7.99
C LEU A 40 6.08 3.32 -8.71
N ASN A 41 5.71 2.30 -9.48
CA ASN A 41 6.61 1.49 -10.31
C ASN A 41 7.53 2.35 -11.22
N GLU A 42 7.15 3.59 -11.55
CA GLU A 42 7.93 4.49 -12.39
C GLU A 42 8.98 5.32 -11.63
N ALA A 43 8.81 5.60 -10.33
CA ALA A 43 9.68 6.51 -9.59
C ALA A 43 10.50 5.84 -8.49
N ARG A 44 10.11 4.64 -7.99
CA ARG A 44 10.77 3.94 -6.87
C ARG A 44 11.11 4.86 -5.68
N MET A 45 10.26 5.86 -5.41
CA MET A 45 10.47 6.82 -4.34
C MET A 45 9.66 6.41 -3.11
N ASN A 46 10.27 5.62 -2.23
CA ASN A 46 9.68 5.30 -0.91
C ASN A 46 9.79 6.49 0.06
N VAL A 47 10.48 7.59 -0.32
CA VAL A 47 10.62 8.80 0.51
C VAL A 47 9.29 9.55 0.65
N LEU A 48 8.37 9.38 -0.31
CA LEU A 48 7.01 9.93 -0.18
C LEU A 48 6.28 9.31 1.04
N GLU A 49 6.62 8.11 1.49
CA GLU A 49 5.96 7.51 2.67
C GLU A 49 6.27 8.26 3.98
N LYS A 50 7.48 8.82 4.13
CA LYS A 50 7.91 9.54 5.34
C LYS A 50 7.74 11.05 5.25
N VAL A 51 7.64 11.58 4.03
CA VAL A 51 7.69 13.02 3.75
C VAL A 51 6.43 13.52 3.02
N SER A 52 5.51 12.63 2.62
CA SER A 52 4.26 13.05 1.97
C SER A 52 3.48 13.95 2.90
N TRP A 53 3.11 15.08 2.32
CA TRP A 53 2.55 16.29 2.90
C TRP A 53 1.38 16.11 3.91
N PRO A 54 0.51 15.07 3.87
CA PRO A 54 -0.52 14.96 4.90
C PRO A 54 -0.01 14.37 6.22
N ILE A 55 1.00 13.49 6.26
CA ILE A 55 1.22 12.64 7.45
C ILE A 55 1.87 13.41 8.61
N PRO A 56 3.00 14.13 8.42
CA PRO A 56 3.60 14.92 9.49
C PRO A 56 2.76 16.15 9.86
N ALA A 57 1.93 16.65 8.93
CA ALA A 57 1.08 17.82 9.14
C ALA A 57 -0.20 17.50 9.93
N LEU A 58 -0.67 16.25 9.89
CA LEU A 58 -1.89 15.80 10.57
C LEU A 58 -1.66 15.23 11.97
N ASP A 59 -0.41 14.93 12.35
CA ASP A 59 -0.06 14.28 13.63
C ASP A 59 -0.82 12.96 13.87
N TRP A 60 -1.08 12.20 12.79
CA TRP A 60 -1.79 10.92 12.85
C TRP A 60 -0.86 9.74 13.03
N SER A 61 -1.38 8.69 13.69
CA SER A 61 -0.64 7.44 13.81
C SER A 61 -0.45 6.79 12.43
N GLN A 62 0.70 6.17 12.19
CA GLN A 62 1.04 5.59 10.88
C GLN A 62 1.53 4.14 10.96
N ALA A 63 1.14 3.32 9.98
CA ALA A 63 1.76 2.03 9.71
C ALA A 63 2.12 1.91 8.24
N THR A 64 3.42 1.71 7.98
CA THR A 64 3.93 1.42 6.64
C THR A 64 4.02 -0.09 6.40
N PHE A 65 4.01 -0.50 5.13
CA PHE A 65 4.16 -1.90 4.68
C PHE A 65 3.19 -2.90 5.34
N ALA A 66 1.90 -2.53 5.46
CA ALA A 66 0.90 -3.38 6.08
C ALA A 66 0.61 -4.63 5.23
N SER A 67 0.83 -5.82 5.81
CA SER A 67 0.46 -7.13 5.25
C SER A 67 -0.83 -7.69 5.84
N LYS A 68 -1.31 -7.16 6.97
CA LYS A 68 -2.64 -7.49 7.53
C LYS A 68 -3.20 -6.32 8.33
N VAL A 69 -4.51 -6.10 8.27
CA VAL A 69 -5.23 -5.10 9.08
C VAL A 69 -6.41 -5.79 9.76
N GLU A 70 -6.50 -5.66 11.08
CA GLU A 70 -7.53 -6.33 11.90
C GLU A 70 -8.24 -5.33 12.81
N PHE A 71 -9.56 -5.25 12.66
CA PHE A 71 -10.45 -4.51 13.55
C PHE A 71 -11.05 -5.50 14.55
N LYS A 72 -10.80 -5.29 15.84
CA LYS A 72 -11.39 -6.09 16.92
C LYS A 72 -12.40 -5.23 17.66
N GLU A 73 -13.62 -5.74 17.89
CA GLU A 73 -14.69 -4.99 18.57
C GLU A 73 -14.29 -4.55 19.99
N GLU A 74 -13.40 -5.29 20.65
CA GLU A 74 -12.82 -4.95 21.96
C GLU A 74 -11.95 -3.68 21.92
N LEU A 75 -11.40 -3.36 20.75
CA LEU A 75 -10.52 -2.24 20.51
C LEU A 75 -11.32 -1.16 19.79
N LYS A 76 -12.18 -0.42 20.52
CA LYS A 76 -13.06 0.62 19.95
C LYS A 76 -12.36 1.54 18.95
N ASP A 77 -11.40 2.31 19.45
CA ASP A 77 -10.72 3.36 18.68
C ASP A 77 -9.37 2.90 18.15
N HIS A 78 -9.09 1.59 18.21
CA HIS A 78 -7.79 1.04 17.86
C HIS A 78 -7.92 -0.18 16.95
N PHE A 79 -6.90 -0.39 16.14
CA PHE A 79 -6.84 -1.55 15.26
C PHE A 79 -5.42 -2.09 15.23
N LEU A 80 -5.28 -3.34 14.82
CA LEU A 80 -4.00 -4.01 14.71
C LEU A 80 -3.55 -4.01 13.26
N VAL A 81 -2.30 -3.63 13.04
CA VAL A 81 -1.64 -3.73 11.75
C VAL A 81 -0.42 -4.62 11.87
N THR A 82 -0.38 -5.63 11.04
CA THR A 82 0.82 -6.43 10.84
C THR A 82 1.58 -5.82 9.67
N ARG A 83 2.83 -5.41 9.90
CA ARG A 83 3.72 -4.89 8.86
C ARG A 83 4.93 -5.76 8.63
N GLU A 84 5.42 -5.72 7.41
CA GLU A 84 6.68 -6.34 7.01
C GLU A 84 7.84 -5.38 7.28
N THR A 85 8.93 -5.94 7.79
CA THR A 85 10.21 -5.25 8.02
C THR A 85 11.33 -6.16 7.53
N ASP A 86 12.53 -5.61 7.32
CA ASP A 86 13.69 -6.42 6.91
C ASP A 86 14.04 -7.53 7.92
N ALA A 87 13.65 -7.34 9.20
CA ALA A 87 13.84 -8.30 10.27
C ALA A 87 12.68 -9.30 10.45
N GLY A 88 11.66 -9.25 9.58
CA GLY A 88 10.46 -10.09 9.65
C GLY A 88 9.20 -9.28 9.94
N VAL A 89 8.31 -9.81 10.77
CA VAL A 89 6.95 -9.29 10.93
C VAL A 89 6.79 -8.55 12.26
N GLN A 90 6.17 -7.37 12.22
CA GLN A 90 5.86 -6.58 13.42
C GLN A 90 4.37 -6.28 13.50
N VAL A 91 3.77 -6.49 14.67
CA VAL A 91 2.37 -6.13 14.94
C VAL A 91 2.32 -4.81 15.72
N LEU A 92 1.60 -3.83 15.18
CA LEU A 92 1.40 -2.51 15.78
C LEU A 92 -0.07 -2.34 16.16
N LYS A 93 -0.31 -1.71 17.31
CA LYS A 93 -1.63 -1.22 17.71
C LYS A 93 -1.67 0.28 17.42
N LEU A 94 -2.59 0.70 16.53
CA LEU A 94 -2.76 2.09 16.13
C LEU A 94 -4.10 2.63 16.58
N SER A 95 -4.15 3.93 16.89
CA SER A 95 -5.38 4.65 17.20
C SER A 95 -5.93 5.33 15.94
N LEU A 96 -7.25 5.39 15.81
CA LEU A 96 -7.91 6.21 14.79
C LEU A 96 -7.91 7.70 15.24
N PRO A 97 -7.73 8.67 14.32
CA PRO A 97 -7.45 8.49 12.90
C PRO A 97 -6.00 8.11 12.61
N SER A 98 -5.80 7.35 11.51
CA SER A 98 -4.49 6.81 11.14
C SER A 98 -4.29 6.75 9.63
N VAL A 99 -3.01 6.67 9.25
CA VAL A 99 -2.57 6.47 7.87
C VAL A 99 -1.92 5.09 7.74
N VAL A 100 -2.44 4.28 6.82
CA VAL A 100 -1.91 2.93 6.57
C VAL A 100 -1.48 2.82 5.12
N THR A 101 -0.25 2.38 4.88
CA THR A 101 0.22 1.99 3.54
C THR A 101 0.19 0.48 3.41
N THR A 102 -0.26 -0.01 2.27
CA THR A 102 -0.45 -1.45 2.04
C THR A 102 0.74 -2.05 1.30
N ASP A 103 1.21 -3.20 1.75
CA ASP A 103 2.12 -4.03 0.98
C ASP A 103 1.35 -4.91 -0.02
N LEU A 104 2.06 -5.44 -1.02
CA LEU A 104 1.51 -6.39 -2.01
C LEU A 104 0.89 -7.63 -1.37
N ARG A 105 1.35 -8.00 -0.17
CA ARG A 105 0.88 -9.17 0.57
C ARG A 105 -0.46 -8.97 1.27
N LEU A 106 -0.99 -7.74 1.31
CA LEU A 106 -2.20 -7.45 2.07
C LEU A 106 -3.44 -8.15 1.52
N ASN A 107 -3.62 -8.13 0.19
CA ASN A 107 -4.74 -8.76 -0.48
C ASN A 107 -4.43 -9.06 -1.95
N GLU A 108 -5.25 -9.92 -2.54
CA GLU A 108 -5.28 -10.10 -3.99
C GLU A 108 -6.40 -9.22 -4.59
N PRO A 109 -6.07 -8.21 -5.43
CA PRO A 109 -7.07 -7.34 -6.02
C PRO A 109 -8.06 -8.12 -6.89
N ARG A 110 -9.35 -7.97 -6.63
CA ARG A 110 -10.40 -8.61 -7.42
C ARG A 110 -10.56 -7.95 -8.79
N TYR A 111 -10.85 -8.75 -9.81
CA TYR A 111 -11.27 -8.22 -11.11
C TYR A 111 -12.61 -7.45 -11.00
N ALA A 112 -12.67 -6.30 -11.66
CA ALA A 112 -13.89 -5.51 -11.73
C ALA A 112 -14.89 -6.18 -12.70
N THR A 113 -16.11 -6.41 -12.24
CA THR A 113 -17.19 -6.93 -13.09
C THR A 113 -17.72 -5.83 -14.01
N LEU A 114 -18.19 -6.19 -15.21
CA LEU A 114 -18.76 -5.24 -16.17
C LEU A 114 -19.87 -4.33 -15.57
N PRO A 115 -20.80 -4.84 -14.73
CA PRO A 115 -21.76 -3.98 -14.05
C PRO A 115 -21.12 -2.92 -13.14
N ASN A 116 -20.01 -3.26 -12.47
CA ASN A 116 -19.29 -2.32 -11.60
C ASN A 116 -18.53 -1.27 -12.38
N ILE A 117 -17.97 -1.65 -13.53
CA ILE A 117 -17.33 -0.70 -14.47
C ILE A 117 -18.36 0.33 -14.95
N MET A 118 -19.55 -0.12 -15.36
CA MET A 118 -20.63 0.78 -15.81
C MET A 118 -21.15 1.69 -14.68
N LYS A 119 -21.23 1.20 -13.44
CA LYS A 119 -21.58 2.03 -12.27
C LYS A 119 -20.49 3.05 -11.94
N ALA A 120 -19.22 2.65 -11.99
CA ALA A 120 -18.09 3.53 -11.73
C ALA A 120 -18.02 4.68 -12.75
N LYS A 121 -18.24 4.41 -14.04
CA LYS A 121 -18.28 5.44 -15.09
C LYS A 121 -19.37 6.49 -14.87
N LYS A 122 -20.47 6.14 -14.19
CA LYS A 122 -21.57 7.06 -13.88
C LYS A 122 -21.31 7.89 -12.62
N LYS A 123 -20.33 7.53 -11.77
CA LYS A 123 -19.98 8.32 -10.60
C LYS A 123 -19.29 9.60 -11.08
N LYS A 124 -19.80 10.75 -10.63
CA LYS A 124 -19.19 12.05 -10.92
C LYS A 124 -17.80 12.10 -10.27
N ILE A 125 -16.80 12.41 -11.06
CA ILE A 125 -15.44 12.71 -10.59
C ILE A 125 -15.36 14.22 -10.47
N GLU A 126 -15.13 14.72 -9.26
CA GLU A 126 -14.99 16.14 -9.02
C GLU A 126 -13.56 16.56 -9.36
N ALA A 127 -13.43 17.44 -10.36
CA ALA A 127 -12.16 18.07 -10.69
C ALA A 127 -12.01 19.33 -9.84
N ILE A 128 -11.11 19.29 -8.87
CA ILE A 128 -10.77 20.42 -8.02
C ILE A 128 -9.49 21.05 -8.59
N ALA A 129 -9.55 22.33 -8.95
CA ALA A 129 -8.37 23.05 -9.41
C ALA A 129 -7.40 23.25 -8.23
N ALA A 130 -6.10 23.02 -8.46
CA ALA A 130 -5.12 23.07 -7.38
C ALA A 130 -5.04 24.45 -6.70
N ASP A 131 -5.31 25.52 -7.45
CA ASP A 131 -5.35 26.90 -6.95
C ASP A 131 -6.38 27.09 -5.82
N THR A 132 -7.43 26.27 -5.79
CA THR A 132 -8.48 26.33 -4.75
C THR A 132 -8.04 25.72 -3.42
N LEU A 133 -6.95 24.95 -3.41
CA LEU A 133 -6.45 24.24 -2.22
C LEU A 133 -5.41 25.05 -1.43
N ASN A 134 -5.03 26.24 -1.90
CA ASN A 134 -4.04 27.12 -1.25
C ASN A 134 -2.72 26.39 -0.90
N VAL A 135 -2.27 25.49 -1.80
CA VAL A 135 -1.04 24.71 -1.65
C VAL A 135 0.03 25.26 -2.60
N ASP A 136 1.25 25.41 -2.09
CA ASP A 136 2.42 25.75 -2.91
C ASP A 136 2.89 24.52 -3.72
N LEU A 137 2.78 24.62 -5.05
CA LEU A 137 3.19 23.58 -5.99
C LEU A 137 4.61 23.78 -6.55
N THR A 138 5.37 24.73 -6.03
CA THR A 138 6.72 25.02 -6.51
C THR A 138 7.63 23.79 -6.33
N PRO A 139 8.19 23.22 -7.41
CA PRO A 139 9.05 22.04 -7.32
C PRO A 139 10.28 22.32 -6.46
N ARG A 140 10.47 21.52 -5.40
CA ARG A 140 11.64 21.63 -4.51
C ARG A 140 12.86 20.85 -4.98
N ILE A 141 12.67 19.97 -5.97
CA ILE A 141 13.70 19.09 -6.52
C ILE A 141 13.75 19.32 -8.03
N LYS A 142 14.97 19.46 -8.56
CA LYS A 142 15.22 19.58 -9.99
C LYS A 142 15.87 18.30 -10.50
N VAL A 143 15.25 17.65 -11.48
CA VAL A 143 15.87 16.53 -12.20
C VAL A 143 16.99 17.08 -13.08
N LEU A 144 18.23 16.63 -12.84
CA LEU A 144 19.40 17.10 -13.59
C LEU A 144 19.63 16.24 -14.84
N GLN A 145 19.51 14.93 -14.71
CA GLN A 145 19.80 13.98 -15.78
C GLN A 145 19.07 12.66 -15.54
N VAL A 146 18.74 11.96 -16.63
CA VAL A 146 18.22 10.59 -16.62
C VAL A 146 19.07 9.78 -17.59
N GLU A 147 19.69 8.71 -17.12
CA GLU A 147 20.49 7.79 -17.93
C GLU A 147 19.98 6.37 -17.74
N GLU A 148 20.08 5.54 -18.77
CA GLU A 148 19.78 4.12 -18.66
C GLU A 148 20.87 3.41 -17.84
N PRO A 149 20.51 2.42 -17.01
CA PRO A 149 21.49 1.65 -16.27
C PRO A 149 22.41 0.88 -17.23
N ALA A 150 23.66 0.67 -16.84
CA ALA A 150 24.62 -0.08 -17.64
C ALA A 150 24.07 -1.47 -17.99
N THR A 151 24.17 -1.85 -19.27
CA THR A 151 23.73 -3.17 -19.75
C THR A 151 24.52 -4.27 -19.04
N ARG A 152 23.81 -5.29 -18.53
CA ARG A 152 24.46 -6.47 -17.92
C ARG A 152 25.42 -7.13 -18.90
N LYS A 153 26.63 -7.47 -18.44
CA LYS A 153 27.58 -8.28 -19.20
C LYS A 153 26.95 -9.66 -19.48
N ALA A 154 27.26 -10.24 -20.65
CA ALA A 154 26.79 -11.58 -20.99
C ALA A 154 27.29 -12.61 -19.97
N GLY A 155 26.38 -13.46 -19.49
CA GLY A 155 26.72 -14.58 -18.61
C GLY A 155 27.39 -15.72 -19.36
N ILE A 156 28.06 -16.61 -18.63
CA ILE A 156 28.72 -17.80 -19.17
C ILE A 156 27.89 -19.03 -18.76
N LYS A 157 27.60 -19.94 -19.70
CA LYS A 157 27.03 -21.25 -19.39
C LYS A 157 28.17 -22.20 -18.99
N LEU A 158 28.00 -22.92 -17.89
CA LEU A 158 29.00 -23.87 -17.37
C LEU A 158 28.50 -25.30 -17.56
N GLY A 159 29.43 -26.23 -17.76
CA GLY A 159 29.12 -27.63 -18.05
C GLY A 159 28.98 -28.50 -16.81
N SER A 160 29.46 -28.05 -15.65
CA SER A 160 29.47 -28.83 -14.42
C SER A 160 29.32 -27.99 -13.15
N ILE A 161 29.01 -28.66 -12.04
CA ILE A 161 28.90 -28.04 -10.72
C ILE A 161 30.28 -27.61 -10.22
N ASP A 162 31.33 -28.38 -10.50
CA ASP A 162 32.70 -28.07 -10.08
C ASP A 162 33.22 -26.78 -10.74
N GLU A 163 32.94 -26.59 -12.04
CA GLU A 163 33.24 -25.34 -12.76
C GLU A 163 32.51 -24.12 -12.17
N LEU A 164 31.28 -24.31 -11.69
CA LEU A 164 30.51 -23.24 -11.04
C LEU A 164 31.15 -22.84 -9.70
N ILE A 165 31.53 -23.82 -8.88
CA ILE A 165 32.16 -23.57 -7.58
C ILE A 165 33.51 -22.88 -7.77
N ASP A 166 34.31 -23.34 -8.73
CA ASP A 166 35.62 -22.76 -9.02
C ASP A 166 35.52 -21.28 -9.44
N LYS A 167 34.59 -20.95 -10.35
CA LYS A 167 34.37 -19.55 -10.76
C LYS A 167 33.80 -18.67 -9.66
N LEU A 168 32.90 -19.19 -8.82
CA LEU A 168 32.35 -18.42 -7.71
C LEU A 168 33.40 -18.07 -6.65
N LYS A 169 34.33 -18.98 -6.37
CA LYS A 169 35.42 -18.78 -5.40
C LYS A 169 36.54 -17.89 -5.95
N ASN A 170 37.00 -18.17 -7.18
CA ASN A 170 38.23 -17.56 -7.70
C ASN A 170 38.00 -16.28 -8.51
N GLU A 171 36.86 -16.14 -9.21
CA GLU A 171 36.61 -14.99 -10.09
C GLU A 171 35.68 -13.95 -9.46
N VAL A 172 34.63 -14.39 -8.75
CA VAL A 172 33.58 -13.49 -8.24
C VAL A 172 33.71 -13.23 -6.73
N GLY A 173 34.36 -14.14 -5.98
CA GLY A 173 34.63 -13.97 -4.55
C GLY A 173 33.38 -13.88 -3.68
N VAL A 174 32.32 -14.63 -4.03
CA VAL A 174 31.02 -14.60 -3.34
C VAL A 174 30.88 -15.76 -2.34
N LEU A 175 31.78 -16.74 -2.39
CA LEU A 175 31.86 -17.91 -1.50
C LEU A 175 33.22 -17.99 -0.80
#